data_AF-A0A976AB06-F1
#
_entry.id   AF-A0A976AB06-F1
#
_cell.length_a   1.000
_cell.length_b   1.000
_cell.length_c   1.000
_cell.angle_alpha   90.00
_cell.angle_beta   90.00
_cell.angle_gamma   90.00
#
_symmetry.space_group_name_H-M   'P 1'
#
loop_
_entity.id
_entity.type
_entity.pdbx_description
1 polymer ?
#
loop_
_entity_poly.entity_id
_entity_poly.type
_entity_poly.pdbx_seq_one_letter_code
_entity_poly.pdbx_strand_id
1 'polypeptide(L)'
;MRPLYVIELDGASHSSARAQKRDKQKNDVLASAGIPIMRYKSKDVDLSTILSDYISVVPPQPAKGVGASVAEDERKLPVGRTPMA
;
A
#
# COMPACT_ATOMS: atom_id res chain seq x y z
N MET A 1 17.87 1.25 -4.06
CA MET A 1 16.39 1.33 -4.09
C MET A 1 15.88 0.37 -5.16
N ARG A 2 14.81 -0.40 -4.90
CA ARG A 2 14.16 -1.28 -5.88
C ARG A 2 12.73 -0.78 -6.14
N PRO A 3 12.31 -0.56 -7.40
CA PRO A 3 10.92 -0.20 -7.71
C PRO A 3 9.95 -1.30 -7.25
N LEU A 4 8.80 -0.91 -6.70
CA LEU A 4 7.78 -1.86 -6.25
C LEU A 4 6.86 -2.27 -7.40
N TYR A 5 6.44 -1.30 -8.23
CA TYR A 5 5.59 -1.50 -9.40
C TYR A 5 5.65 -0.24 -10.29
N VAL A 6 5.08 -0.33 -11.49
CA VAL A 6 4.93 0.78 -12.44
C VAL A 6 3.45 1.08 -12.62
N ILE A 7 3.11 2.36 -12.73
CA ILE A 7 1.78 2.81 -13.18
C ILE A 7 1.90 3.29 -14.62
N GLU A 8 0.97 2.85 -15.47
CA GLU A 8 0.87 3.31 -16.84
C GLU A 8 -0.53 3.83 -17.15
N LEU A 9 -0.58 4.96 -17.83
CA LEU A 9 -1.81 5.59 -18.29
C LEU A 9 -1.96 5.34 -19.80
N ASP A 10 -2.80 4.37 -20.16
CA ASP A 10 -3.07 4.02 -21.54
C ASP A 10 -4.03 5.03 -22.18
N GLY A 11 -3.56 5.67 -23.25
CA GLY A 11 -4.36 6.51 -24.14
C GLY A 11 -4.95 5.73 -25.32
N ALA A 12 -5.96 6.29 -25.97
CA ALA A 12 -6.58 5.70 -27.16
C ALA A 12 -5.62 5.53 -28.36
N SER A 13 -4.44 6.15 -28.31
CA SER A 13 -3.51 6.29 -29.44
C SER A 13 -2.46 5.16 -29.57
N HIS A 14 -2.60 4.04 -28.84
CA HIS A 14 -1.63 2.95 -28.84
C HIS A 14 -1.96 1.77 -29.79
N SER A 15 -2.87 1.96 -30.75
CA SER A 15 -3.32 0.87 -31.63
C SER A 15 -2.36 0.51 -32.77
N SER A 16 -1.32 1.31 -33.04
CA SER A 16 -0.37 0.99 -34.11
C SER A 16 0.50 -0.24 -33.78
N ALA A 17 0.81 -1.06 -34.78
CA ALA A 17 1.66 -2.24 -34.61
C ALA A 17 3.06 -1.90 -34.02
N ARG A 18 3.60 -0.72 -34.35
CA ARG A 18 4.86 -0.25 -33.76
C ARG A 18 4.74 0.08 -32.28
N ALA A 19 3.62 0.69 -31.87
CA ALA A 19 3.35 0.97 -30.46
C ALA A 19 3.20 -0.32 -29.66
N GLN A 20 2.44 -1.30 -30.18
CA GLN A 20 2.28 -2.61 -29.54
C GLN A 20 3.61 -3.37 -29.40
N LYS A 21 4.49 -3.30 -30.42
CA LYS A 21 5.81 -3.94 -30.34
C LYS A 21 6.67 -3.35 -29.21
N ARG A 22 6.71 -2.03 -29.09
CA ARG A 22 7.46 -1.36 -28.00
C ARG A 22 6.83 -1.64 -26.64
N ASP A 23 5.51 -1.65 -26.58
CA ASP A 23 4.78 -1.97 -25.36
C ASP A 23 5.09 -3.38 -24.87
N LYS A 24 5.05 -4.37 -25.78
CA LYS A 24 5.44 -5.75 -25.49
C LYS A 24 6.88 -5.83 -24.95
N GLN A 25 7.83 -5.17 -25.62
CA GLN A 25 9.23 -5.18 -25.16
C GLN A 25 9.36 -4.63 -23.74
N LYS A 26 8.67 -3.53 -23.43
CA LYS A 26 8.65 -2.96 -22.07
C LYS A 26 8.05 -3.95 -21.06
N ASN A 27 6.93 -4.58 -21.41
CA ASN A 27 6.27 -5.56 -20.55
C ASN A 27 7.19 -6.76 -20.25
N ASP A 28 7.87 -7.28 -21.27
CA ASP A 28 8.82 -8.39 -21.13
C ASP A 28 9.99 -8.02 -20.19
N VAL A 29 10.53 -6.81 -20.32
CA VAL A 29 11.63 -6.31 -19.46
C VAL A 29 11.17 -6.18 -18.00
N LEU A 30 10.01 -5.56 -17.75
CA LEU A 30 9.49 -5.37 -16.39
C LEU A 30 9.12 -6.71 -15.74
N ALA A 31 8.53 -7.63 -16.51
CA ALA A 31 8.26 -8.99 -16.05
C ALA A 31 9.54 -9.74 -15.67
N SER A 32 10.61 -9.63 -16.47
CA SER A 32 11.90 -10.26 -16.14
C SER A 32 12.54 -9.70 -14.86
N ALA A 33 12.24 -8.45 -14.52
CA ALA A 33 12.68 -7.81 -13.28
C ALA A 33 11.75 -8.09 -12.07
N GLY A 34 10.66 -8.82 -12.29
CA GLY A 34 9.61 -9.04 -11.29
C GLY A 34 8.94 -7.75 -10.84
N ILE A 35 8.81 -6.77 -11.74
CA ILE A 35 8.17 -5.48 -11.48
C ILE A 35 6.78 -5.49 -12.14
N PRO A 36 5.68 -5.53 -11.36
CA PRO A 36 4.33 -5.49 -11.90
C PRO A 36 3.99 -4.12 -12.51
N ILE A 37 3.02 -4.13 -13.44
CA ILE A 37 2.53 -2.93 -14.12
C ILE A 37 1.02 -2.81 -13.85
N MET A 38 0.61 -1.68 -13.29
CA MET A 38 -0.80 -1.31 -13.15
C MET A 38 -1.17 -0.36 -14.28
N ARG A 39 -2.06 -0.81 -15.16
CA ARG A 39 -2.50 -0.06 -16.34
C ARG A 39 -3.87 0.53 -16.09
N TYR A 40 -3.96 1.84 -16.25
CA TYR A 40 -5.20 2.59 -16.15
C TYR A 40 -5.49 3.27 -17.47
N LYS A 41 -6.77 3.49 -17.76
CA LYS A 41 -7.12 4.43 -18.81
C LYS A 41 -6.69 5.83 -18.39
N SER A 42 -6.21 6.61 -19.35
CA SER A 42 -5.85 8.04 -19.17
C SER A 42 -7.00 8.92 -18.69
N LYS A 43 -8.23 8.41 -18.70
CA LYS A 43 -9.44 9.02 -18.17
C LYS A 43 -10.31 7.96 -17.50
N ASP A 44 -11.25 8.41 -16.67
CA ASP A 44 -12.28 7.57 -16.07
C ASP A 44 -11.70 6.45 -15.18
N VAL A 45 -10.70 6.77 -14.34
CA VAL A 45 -10.20 5.86 -13.31
C VAL A 45 -10.58 6.34 -11.91
N ASP A 46 -11.14 5.43 -11.11
CA ASP A 46 -11.54 5.71 -9.74
C ASP A 46 -10.35 5.63 -8.78
N LEU A 47 -10.33 6.55 -7.81
CA LEU A 47 -9.31 6.56 -6.75
C LEU A 47 -9.32 5.24 -5.94
N SER A 48 -10.49 4.65 -5.73
CA SER A 48 -10.63 3.37 -5.01
C SER A 48 -9.87 2.23 -5.70
N THR A 49 -9.85 2.21 -7.04
CA THR A 49 -9.08 1.24 -7.83
C THR A 49 -7.58 1.43 -7.59
N ILE A 50 -7.09 2.67 -7.69
CA ILE A 50 -5.68 2.99 -7.45
C ILE A 50 -5.24 2.60 -6.03
N LEU A 51 -6.08 2.90 -5.03
CA LEU A 51 -5.80 2.56 -3.64
C LEU A 51 -5.75 1.04 -3.42
N SER A 52 -6.67 0.29 -4.03
CA SER A 52 -6.70 -1.17 -3.91
C SER A 52 -5.44 -1.80 -4.51
N ASP A 53 -5.03 -1.33 -5.69
CA ASP A 53 -3.81 -1.80 -6.36
C ASP A 53 -2.55 -1.46 -5.54
N TYR A 54 -2.49 -0.25 -4.98
CA TYR A 54 -1.40 0.14 -4.08
C TYR A 54 -1.29 -0.79 -2.87
N ILE A 55 -2.40 -1.08 -2.19
CA ILE A 55 -2.41 -1.97 -1.03
C ILE A 55 -1.99 -3.40 -1.40
N SER A 56 -2.28 -3.85 -2.63
CA SER A 56 -1.91 -5.18 -3.11
C SER A 56 -0.40 -5.38 -3.30
N VAL A 57 0.34 -4.31 -3.56
CA VAL A 57 1.78 -4.35 -3.87
C VAL A 57 2.66 -3.70 -2.80
N VAL A 58 2.10 -2.79 -2.01
CA VAL A 58 2.79 -2.13 -0.91
C VAL A 58 2.25 -2.70 0.41
N PRO A 59 3.04 -3.52 1.13
CA PRO A 59 2.61 -4.04 2.40
C PRO A 59 2.35 -2.88 3.37
N PRO A 60 1.28 -2.94 4.18
CA PRO A 60 1.04 -1.94 5.20
C PRO A 60 2.27 -1.87 6.10
N GLN A 61 2.84 -0.66 6.26
CA GLN A 61 3.92 -0.51 7.20
C GLN A 61 3.38 -0.81 8.60
N PRO A 62 4.07 -1.63 9.41
CA PRO A 62 3.72 -1.73 10.81
C PRO A 62 3.75 -0.32 11.38
N ALA A 63 2.66 0.09 12.03
CA ALA A 63 2.61 1.37 12.69
C ALA A 63 3.84 1.45 13.60
N LYS A 64 4.81 2.29 13.22
CA LYS A 64 5.97 2.54 14.06
C LYS A 64 5.38 3.14 15.33
N GLY A 65 5.35 2.32 16.39
CA GLY A 65 4.64 2.65 17.60
C GLY A 65 4.99 4.07 18.02
N VAL A 66 4.02 4.98 17.86
CA VAL A 66 3.99 6.17 18.69
C VAL A 66 3.89 5.58 20.08
N GLY A 67 4.98 5.63 20.83
CA GLY A 67 5.08 5.02 22.15
C GLY A 67 3.90 5.46 22.98
N ALA A 68 2.90 4.59 23.08
CA ALA A 68 1.90 4.68 24.12
C ALA A 68 2.64 4.24 25.37
N SER A 69 3.25 5.22 26.05
CA SER A 69 3.48 5.14 27.48
C SER A 69 2.12 4.97 28.14
N VAL A 70 1.62 3.74 28.16
CA VAL A 70 0.56 3.36 29.08
C VAL A 70 1.28 3.27 30.42
N ALA A 71 1.16 4.35 31.19
CA ALA A 71 1.60 4.36 32.58
C ALA A 71 0.84 3.24 33.30
N GLU A 72 1.58 2.21 33.69
CA GLU A 72 1.15 1.28 34.72
C GLU A 72 1.09 2.04 36.04
N ASP A 73 -0.09 2.38 36.54
CA ASP A 73 -0.32 2.59 37.97
C ASP A 73 -1.79 2.33 38.33
N GLU A 74 -2.28 1.11 38.07
CA GLU A 74 -3.41 0.57 38.85
C GLU A 74 -2.87 -0.26 40.01
N ARG A 75 -2.28 0.42 40.99
CA ARG A 75 -2.04 -0.18 42.31
C ARG A 75 -3.34 -0.17 43.12
N LYS A 76 -4.16 -1.18 42.85
CA LYS A 76 -4.79 -2.10 43.82
C LYS A 76 -4.90 -1.53 45.25
N LEU A 77 -6.00 -0.85 45.55
CA LEU A 77 -6.37 -0.47 46.93
C LEU A 77 -6.84 -1.72 47.70
N PRO A 78 -6.23 -2.09 48.84
CA PRO A 78 -6.69 -3.22 49.63
C PRO A 78 -7.93 -2.88 50.47
N VAL A 79 -8.90 -3.78 50.43
CA VAL A 79 -10.00 -3.92 51.41
C VAL A 79 -9.42 -4.09 52.82
N GLY A 80 -9.92 -3.32 53.79
CA GLY A 80 -9.51 -3.46 55.18
C GLY A 80 -10.23 -2.55 56.19
N ARG A 81 -11.40 -3.02 56.66
CA ARG A 81 -11.94 -2.96 58.04
C ARG A 81 -11.91 -1.64 58.84
N THR A 82 -13.10 -1.18 59.23
CA THR A 82 -13.36 -0.34 60.42
C THR A 82 -12.83 -0.99 61.71
N PRO A 83 -12.39 -0.19 62.70
CA PRO A 83 -13.24 -0.01 63.89
C PRO A 83 -13.24 1.39 64.54
N MET A 84 -14.29 1.53 65.34
CA MET A 84 -14.72 2.48 66.39
C MET A 84 -13.66 3.30 67.17
N ALA A 85 -14.03 4.54 67.49
CA ALA A 85 -13.77 5.22 68.76
C ALA A 85 -15.00 6.07 69.12
#